data_AF-C5B5N9-F1
#
_entry.id   AF-C5B5N9-F1
#
_cell.length_a   1.000
_cell.length_b   1.000
_cell.length_c   1.000
_cell.angle_alpha   90.00
_cell.angle_beta   90.00
_cell.angle_gamma   90.00
#
_symmetry.space_group_name_H-M   'P 1'
#
loop_
_entity.id
_entity.type
_entity.pdbx_description
1 polymer ?
#
loop_
_entity_poly.entity_id
_entity_poly.type
_entity_poly.pdbx_seq_one_letter_code
_entity_poly.pdbx_strand_id
1 'polypeptide(L)'
;MPVHLCVRVYSSGDAKETMRDAEGLTSWLEYNRLTRPGNALFVDGACAEGDEGYLDRDAVVVVARQLAAEAGSASSAARPVNGRYPDDRPRRGFRFGVPATPPAA
;
A
#
# COMPACT_ATOMS: atom_id res chain seq x y z
N MET A 1 14.57 -14.73 2.50
CA MET A 1 13.35 -14.35 3.26
C MET A 1 12.32 -13.87 2.26
N PRO A 2 11.03 -14.23 2.41
CA PRO A 2 9.98 -13.70 1.54
C PRO A 2 9.92 -12.17 1.69
N VAL A 3 9.66 -11.49 0.58
CA VAL A 3 9.51 -10.04 0.52
C VAL A 3 8.08 -9.72 0.10
N HIS A 4 7.45 -8.79 0.79
CA HIS A 4 6.07 -8.37 0.62
C HIS A 4 5.99 -7.03 -0.09
N LEU A 5 5.10 -6.91 -1.07
CA LEU A 5 4.72 -5.65 -1.68
C LEU A 5 3.77 -4.92 -0.74
N CYS A 6 4.19 -3.76 -0.24
CA CYS A 6 3.41 -2.94 0.66
C CYS A 6 3.03 -1.63 -0.02
N VAL A 7 1.74 -1.31 -0.05
CA VAL A 7 1.22 -0.07 -0.64
C VAL A 7 0.40 0.67 0.40
N ARG A 8 0.73 1.94 0.62
CA ARG A 8 -0.05 2.85 1.46
C ARG A 8 -0.78 3.85 0.58
N VAL A 9 -2.09 3.96 0.74
CA VAL A 9 -2.93 4.92 0.03
C VAL A 9 -3.31 6.04 0.99
N TYR A 10 -2.97 7.27 0.61
CA TYR A 10 -3.28 8.49 1.37
C TYR A 10 -4.68 8.98 1.04
N SER A 11 -5.31 9.74 1.94
CA SER A 11 -6.63 10.35 1.72
C SER A 11 -6.73 11.24 0.47
N SER A 12 -5.60 11.70 -0.07
CA SER A 12 -5.53 12.42 -1.35
C SER A 12 -5.73 11.54 -2.60
N GLY A 13 -5.77 10.21 -2.43
CA GLY A 13 -5.76 9.23 -3.52
C GLY A 13 -4.37 8.93 -4.07
N ASP A 14 -3.32 9.60 -3.55
CA ASP A 14 -1.94 9.23 -3.85
C ASP A 14 -1.57 7.92 -3.15
N ALA A 15 -0.64 7.17 -3.74
CA ALA A 15 -0.14 5.94 -3.15
C ALA A 15 1.38 5.93 -3.07
N LYS A 16 1.89 5.24 -2.06
CA LYS A 16 3.31 4.96 -1.89
C LYS A 16 3.55 3.46 -1.78
N GLU A 17 4.40 2.96 -2.66
CA GLU A 17 4.83 1.57 -2.72
C GLU A 17 6.18 1.37 -1.99
N THR A 18 6.33 0.23 -1.33
CA THR A 18 7.60 -0.21 -0.74
C THR A 18 7.65 -1.74 -0.67
N MET A 19 8.85 -2.32 -0.75
CA MET A 19 9.07 -3.76 -0.60
C MET A 19 9.66 -4.02 0.79
N ARG A 20 9.09 -4.94 1.57
CA ARG A 20 9.50 -5.18 2.97
C ARG A 20 9.67 -6.67 3.25
N ASP A 21 10.65 -7.01 4.09
CA ASP A 21 10.72 -8.33 4.72
C ASP A 21 9.71 -8.43 5.87
N ALA A 22 9.65 -9.59 6.54
CA ALA A 22 8.68 -9.85 7.60
C ALA A 22 8.80 -8.88 8.79
N GLU A 23 10.03 -8.54 9.18
CA GLU A 23 10.30 -7.58 10.27
C GLU A 23 9.89 -6.17 9.85
N GLY A 24 10.31 -5.75 8.65
CA GLY A 24 9.97 -4.45 8.08
C GLY A 24 8.47 -4.28 7.86
N LEU A 25 7.74 -5.34 7.51
CA LEU A 25 6.29 -5.35 7.38
C LEU A 25 5.62 -5.11 8.73
N THR A 26 6.02 -5.83 9.77
CA THR A 26 5.48 -5.67 11.13
C THR A 26 5.63 -4.22 11.61
N SER A 27 6.85 -3.68 11.51
CA SER A 27 7.12 -2.28 11.88
C SER A 27 6.30 -1.28 11.06
N TRP A 28 6.03 -1.59 9.79
CA TRP A 28 5.24 -0.71 8.91
C TRP A 28 3.75 -0.69 9.26
N LEU A 29 3.17 -1.86 9.56
CA LEU A 29 1.79 -1.98 10.03
C LEU A 29 1.60 -1.20 11.35
N GLU A 30 2.49 -1.40 12.31
CA GLU A 30 2.47 -0.68 13.58
C GLU A 30 2.59 0.83 13.39
N TYR A 31 3.54 1.27 12.55
CA TYR A 31 3.73 2.69 12.26
C TYR A 31 2.47 3.32 11.67
N ASN A 32 1.79 2.64 10.73
CA ASN A 32 0.58 3.18 10.11
C ASN A 32 -0.56 3.33 11.11
N ARG A 33 -0.81 2.29 11.92
CA ARG A 33 -1.85 2.31 12.96
C ARG A 33 -1.61 3.43 13.98
N LEU A 34 -0.36 3.64 14.38
CA LEU A 34 -0.02 4.64 15.40
C LEU A 34 0.03 6.07 14.87
N THR A 35 0.57 6.28 13.66
CA THR A 35 0.91 7.63 13.18
C THR A 35 0.07 8.10 12.00
N ARG A 36 -0.62 7.19 11.30
CA ARG A 36 -1.34 7.46 10.05
C ARG A 36 -2.65 6.65 9.94
N PRO A 37 -3.53 6.66 10.96
CA PRO A 37 -4.74 5.82 10.98
C PRO A 37 -5.73 6.12 9.84
N GLY A 38 -5.66 7.30 9.23
CA GLY A 38 -6.51 7.66 8.09
C GLY A 38 -6.04 7.10 6.75
N ASN A 39 -4.87 6.45 6.66
CA ASN A 39 -4.35 5.90 5.43
C ASN A 39 -4.70 4.41 5.31
N ALA A 40 -5.04 3.99 4.10
CA ALA A 40 -5.26 2.58 3.83
C ALA A 40 -3.93 1.86 3.56
N LEU A 41 -3.80 0.63 4.02
CA LEU A 41 -2.66 -0.23 3.71
C LEU A 41 -3.06 -1.49 2.96
N PHE A 42 -2.23 -1.86 2.00
CA PHE A 42 -2.32 -3.09 1.23
C PHE A 42 -0.99 -3.83 1.27
N VAL A 43 -1.07 -5.15 1.40
CA VAL A 43 0.05 -6.09 1.44
C VAL A 43 -0.24 -7.20 0.44
N ASP A 44 0.65 -7.39 -0.54
CA ASP A 44 0.54 -8.41 -1.59
C ASP A 44 -0.82 -8.43 -2.31
N GLY A 45 -1.41 -7.24 -2.50
CA GLY A 45 -2.70 -7.08 -3.16
C GLY A 45 -3.92 -7.32 -2.27
N ALA A 46 -3.74 -7.56 -0.98
CA ALA A 46 -4.81 -7.62 0.01
C ALA A 46 -4.78 -6.40 0.93
N CYS A 47 -5.93 -5.89 1.36
CA CYS A 47 -5.97 -4.84 2.39
C CYS A 47 -5.56 -5.41 3.75
N ALA A 48 -4.71 -4.69 4.48
CA ALA A 48 -4.33 -5.09 5.83
C ALA A 48 -5.54 -4.92 6.78
N GLU A 49 -5.78 -5.92 7.62
CA GLU A 49 -6.94 -5.93 8.51
C GLU A 49 -6.91 -4.75 9.48
N GLY A 50 -8.01 -3.99 9.53
CA GLY A 50 -8.15 -2.79 10.37
C GLY A 50 -7.39 -1.56 9.86
N ASP A 51 -6.80 -1.63 8.66
CA ASP A 51 -6.09 -0.53 8.01
C ASP A 51 -6.79 -0.12 6.69
N GLU A 52 -8.13 -0.09 6.66
CA GLU A 52 -8.89 0.44 5.51
C GLU A 52 -8.82 1.98 5.43
N GLY A 53 -8.50 2.63 6.55
CA GLY A 53 -8.35 4.08 6.64
C GLY A 53 -9.62 4.82 6.19
N TYR A 54 -9.46 5.69 5.19
CA TYR A 54 -10.55 6.50 4.63
C TYR A 54 -11.32 5.82 3.48
N LEU A 55 -10.88 4.64 3.02
CA LEU A 55 -11.50 3.98 1.86
C LEU A 55 -12.78 3.27 2.28
N ASP A 56 -13.83 3.41 1.47
CA ASP A 56 -15.01 2.55 1.56
C ASP A 56 -14.70 1.13 1.04
N ARG A 57 -15.59 0.18 1.36
CA ARG A 57 -15.37 -1.24 1.02
C ARG A 57 -15.23 -1.48 -0.49
N ASP A 58 -15.96 -0.75 -1.32
CA ASP A 58 -15.88 -0.90 -2.78
C ASP A 58 -14.53 -0.39 -3.29
N ALA A 59 -14.07 0.77 -2.80
CA ALA A 59 -12.75 1.31 -3.11
C ALA A 59 -11.61 0.37 -2.69
N VAL A 60 -11.72 -0.26 -1.50
CA VAL A 60 -10.76 -1.28 -1.05
C VAL A 60 -10.68 -2.45 -2.03
N VAL A 61 -11.83 -2.96 -2.49
CA VAL A 61 -11.88 -4.07 -3.46
C VAL A 61 -11.25 -3.68 -4.79
N VAL A 62 -11.50 -2.46 -5.27
CA VAL A 62 -10.92 -1.96 -6.53
C VAL A 62 -9.40 -1.88 -6.44
N VAL A 63 -8.86 -1.26 -5.37
CA VAL A 63 -7.42 -1.13 -5.16
C VAL A 63 -6.76 -2.49 -5.00
N ALA A 64 -7.34 -3.39 -4.20
CA ALA A 64 -6.85 -4.74 -4.02
C ALA A 64 -6.74 -5.52 -5.34
N ARG A 65 -7.79 -5.45 -6.19
CA ARG A 65 -7.78 -6.10 -7.51
C ARG A 65 -6.71 -5.54 -8.43
N GLN A 66 -6.52 -4.22 -8.44
CA GLN A 66 -5.48 -3.58 -9.25
C GLN A 66 -4.09 -4.05 -8.80
N LEU A 67 -3.81 -4.03 -7.50
CA LEU A 67 -2.54 -4.47 -6.94
C LEU A 67 -2.29 -5.97 -7.18
N ALA A 68 -3.32 -6.81 -7.08
CA ALA A 68 -3.20 -8.23 -7.38
C ALA A 68 -2.87 -8.49 -8.86
N ALA A 69 -3.47 -7.73 -9.79
CA ALA A 69 -3.15 -7.81 -11.22
C ALA A 69 -1.70 -7.39 -11.52
N GLU A 70 -1.20 -6.38 -10.81
CA GLU A 70 0.19 -5.93 -10.92
C GLU A 70 1.17 -6.90 -10.28
N ALA A 71 0.85 -7.47 -9.11
CA ALA A 71 1.65 -8.51 -8.47
C ALA A 71 1.73 -9.78 -9.32
N GLY A 72 0.63 -10.17 -9.96
CA GLY A 72 0.59 -11.27 -10.93
C GLY A 72 1.43 -11.01 -12.19
N SER A 73 1.56 -9.74 -12.61
CA SER A 73 2.43 -9.34 -13.72
C SER A 73 3.91 -9.16 -13.29
N ALA A 74 4.16 -8.86 -12.02
CA ALA A 74 5.50 -8.64 -11.46
C ALA A 74 6.28 -9.94 -11.13
N SER A 75 5.61 -11.10 -11.15
CA SER A 75 6.23 -12.41 -10.91
C SER A 75 7.34 -12.79 -11.91
N SER A 76 7.60 -12.00 -12.96
CA SER A 76 8.70 -12.22 -13.92
C SER A 76 9.95 -11.36 -13.68
N ALA A 77 9.97 -10.45 -12.69
CA ALA A 77 11.10 -9.55 -12.49
C ALA A 77 11.57 -9.54 -11.03
N ALA A 78 12.15 -10.65 -10.58
CA ALA A 78 12.97 -10.69 -9.37
C ALA A 78 14.12 -9.68 -9.52
N ARG A 79 13.99 -8.49 -8.90
CA ARG A 79 15.11 -7.53 -8.79
C ARG A 79 15.71 -7.65 -7.39
N PRO A 80 17.05 -7.70 -7.28
CA PRO A 80 17.72 -8.03 -6.04
C PRO A 80 17.51 -6.94 -4.99
N VAL A 81 17.11 -7.38 -3.79
CA VAL A 81 17.08 -6.61 -2.55
C VAL A 81 18.52 -6.42 -2.04
N ASN A 82 19.20 -5.40 -2.54
CA ASN A 82 20.47 -4.96 -1.96
C ASN A 82 20.19 -4.03 -0.77
N GLY A 83 20.20 -4.59 0.45
CA GLY A 83 20.86 -4.10 1.68
C GLY A 83 20.75 -2.64 2.16
N ARG A 84 19.98 -1.79 1.49
CA ARG A 84 19.64 -0.42 1.87
C ARG A 84 18.27 -0.20 1.26
N TYR A 85 17.24 -0.04 2.09
CA TYR A 85 15.93 0.40 1.61
C TYR A 85 16.17 1.62 0.71
N PRO A 86 16.03 1.49 -0.62
CA PRO A 86 16.31 2.59 -1.50
C PRO A 86 15.30 3.67 -1.13
N ASP A 87 15.88 4.81 -0.76
CA ASP A 87 15.31 6.16 -0.70
C ASP A 87 13.80 6.21 -0.94
N ASP A 88 13.12 6.90 -0.02
CA ASP A 88 11.72 7.30 0.08
C ASP A 88 11.16 8.01 -1.19
N ARG A 89 11.72 7.75 -2.37
CA ARG A 89 11.33 8.32 -3.65
C ARG A 89 9.99 7.75 -4.06
N PRO A 90 9.01 8.61 -4.36
CA PRO A 90 7.78 8.18 -4.99
C PRO A 90 8.13 7.56 -6.35
N ARG A 91 8.11 6.23 -6.46
CA ARG A 91 7.97 5.61 -7.77
C ARG A 91 6.55 5.91 -8.22
N ARG A 92 6.45 6.62 -9.36
CA ARG A 92 5.22 6.99 -10.09
C ARG A 92 3.99 7.07 -9.18
N GLY A 93 3.63 8.28 -8.74
CA GLY A 93 2.37 8.54 -8.05
C GLY A 93 1.22 7.93 -8.83
N PHE A 94 0.79 6.75 -8.41
CA PHE A 94 -0.43 6.13 -8.87
C PHE A 94 -1.53 6.87 -8.14
N ARG A 95 -2.28 7.66 -8.90
CA ARG A 95 -3.49 8.29 -8.40
C ARG A 95 -4.59 7.27 -8.58
N PHE A 96 -5.01 6.64 -7.49
CA PHE A 96 -6.25 5.90 -7.52
C PHE A 96 -7.36 6.93 -7.69
N GLY A 97 -8.19 6.77 -8.72
CA GLY A 97 -9.34 7.65 -8.99
C GLY A 97 -10.44 7.46 -7.95
N VAL A 98 -10.10 7.67 -6.67
CA VAL A 98 -11.04 7.57 -5.56
C VAL A 98 -11.79 8.90 -5.48
N PRO A 99 -13.12 8.92 -5.62
CA PRO A 99 -13.88 10.14 -5.38
C PRO A 99 -13.69 10.55 -3.92
N ALA A 100 -13.18 11.76 -3.70
CA ALA A 100 -13.06 12.32 -2.36
C ALA A 100 -14.47 12.52 -1.80
N THR A 101 -14.90 11.69 -0.85
CA THR A 101 -16.13 11.92 -0.11
C THR A 101 -15.90 13.15 0.79
N PRO A 102 -16.66 14.26 0.62
CA PRO A 102 -16.47 15.44 1.44
C PRO A 102 -16.83 15.14 2.90
N PRO A 103 -16.18 15.80 3.87
CA PRO A 103 -16.53 15.64 5.28
C PRO A 103 -17.99 16.08 5.49
N ALA A 104 -18.74 15.30 6.26
CA ALA A 104 -20.12 15.62 6.64
C ALA A 104 -20.15 16.98 7.35
N ALA A 105 -21.04 17.86 6.88
CA ALA A 105 -21.30 19.20 7.41
C ALA A 105 -22.04 19.17 8.76
#